data_AF-A0AAV4VQ97-F1
#
_entry.id   AF-A0AAV4VQ97-F1
#
_cell.length_a   1.000
_cell.length_b   1.000
_cell.length_c   1.000
_cell.angle_alpha   90.00
_cell.angle_beta   90.00
_cell.angle_gamma   90.00
#
_symmetry.space_group_name_H-M   'P 1'
#
loop_
_entity.id
_entity.type
_entity.pdbx_description
1 polymer ?
#
loop_
_entity_poly.entity_id
_entity_poly.type
_entity_poly.pdbx_seq_one_letter_code
_entity_poly.pdbx_strand_id
1 'polypeptide(L)'
;MELLIDFAYTSHVIVEENNVQVLLPAACLLQMVEIQEVCCEFLKRQLDPSNCLGIRAFADTHSCRELLRIADKFTQHNFQR
;
A
#
# COMPACT_ATOMS: atom_id res chain seq x y z
N MET A 1 -1.44 -8.50 -13.23
CA MET A 1 -1.18 -9.91 -12.84
C MET A 1 0.17 -10.38 -13.38
N GLU A 2 0.52 -10.03 -14.62
CA GLU A 2 1.86 -10.31 -15.20
C GLU A 2 3.00 -9.79 -14.32
N LEU A 3 2.92 -8.58 -13.75
CA LEU A 3 3.94 -8.02 -12.83
C LEU A 3 4.33 -8.93 -11.65
N LEU A 4 3.39 -9.68 -11.07
CA LEU A 4 3.68 -10.58 -9.94
C LEU A 4 4.30 -11.90 -10.40
N ILE A 5 3.93 -12.33 -11.60
CA ILE A 5 4.54 -13.48 -12.26
C ILE A 5 5.97 -13.11 -12.65
N ASP A 6 6.18 -11.95 -13.27
CA ASP A 6 7.49 -11.41 -13.61
C ASP A 6 8.36 -11.26 -12.36
N PHE A 7 7.82 -10.76 -11.24
CA PHE A 7 8.56 -10.75 -9.97
C PHE A 7 8.96 -12.16 -9.52
N ALA A 8 8.06 -13.14 -9.61
CA ALA A 8 8.38 -14.52 -9.23
C ALA A 8 9.52 -15.13 -10.08
N TYR A 9 9.69 -14.66 -11.32
CA TYR A 9 10.76 -15.12 -12.22
C TYR A 9 12.02 -14.24 -12.22
N THR A 10 11.92 -12.96 -11.88
CA THR A 10 13.01 -11.97 -12.00
C THR A 10 13.48 -11.38 -10.68
N SER A 11 12.73 -11.61 -9.60
CA SER A 11 12.87 -10.92 -8.30
C SER A 11 12.82 -9.38 -8.41
N HIS A 12 12.27 -8.85 -9.49
CA HIS A 12 12.24 -7.42 -9.76
C HIS A 12 10.80 -6.94 -9.97
N VAL A 13 10.39 -5.91 -9.24
CA VAL A 13 9.07 -5.28 -9.40
C VAL A 13 9.21 -3.78 -9.20
N ILE A 14 8.58 -2.99 -10.07
CA ILE A 14 8.55 -1.53 -9.97
C ILE A 14 7.19 -1.13 -9.41
N VAL A 15 7.20 -0.47 -8.25
CA VAL A 15 5.98 0.02 -7.60
C VAL A 15 5.76 1.48 -7.98
N GLU A 16 4.58 1.76 -8.54
CA GLU A 16 4.15 3.08 -9.03
C GLU A 16 2.71 3.37 -8.56
N GLU A 17 2.29 4.64 -8.59
CA GLU A 17 0.95 5.04 -8.11
C GLU A 17 -0.21 4.37 -8.87
N ASN A 18 -0.02 4.17 -10.17
CA ASN A 18 -0.98 3.52 -11.06
C ASN A 18 -1.12 2.00 -10.78
N ASN A 19 -0.11 1.36 -10.19
CA ASN A 19 -0.06 -0.09 -10.04
C ASN A 19 -0.18 -0.56 -8.58
N VAL A 20 0.20 0.28 -7.60
CA VAL A 20 0.25 -0.08 -6.17
C VAL A 20 -1.11 -0.54 -5.64
N GLN A 21 -2.20 0.05 -6.15
CA GLN A 21 -3.57 -0.30 -5.77
C GLN A 21 -3.99 -1.70 -6.25
N VAL A 22 -3.39 -2.22 -7.31
CA VAL A 22 -3.64 -3.59 -7.81
C VAL A 22 -2.58 -4.56 -7.27
N LEU A 23 -1.37 -4.06 -7.01
CA LEU A 23 -0.23 -4.85 -6.57
C LEU A 23 -0.36 -5.27 -5.10
N LEU A 24 -0.71 -4.34 -4.20
CA LEU A 24 -0.84 -4.65 -2.77
C LEU A 24 -1.90 -5.74 -2.49
N PRO A 25 -3.14 -5.69 -3.03
CA PRO A 25 -4.14 -6.71 -2.78
C PRO A 25 -3.73 -8.08 -3.31
N ALA A 26 -3.08 -8.11 -4.47
CA ALA A 26 -2.61 -9.34 -5.08
C ALA A 26 -1.40 -9.91 -4.32
N ALA A 27 -0.48 -9.08 -3.81
CA ALA A 27 0.58 -9.49 -2.90
C ALA A 27 0.03 -9.99 -1.54
N CYS A 28 -1.05 -9.38 -1.04
CA CYS A 28 -1.80 -9.88 0.12
C CYS A 28 -2.40 -11.26 -0.14
N LEU A 29 -3.06 -11.44 -1.29
CA LEU A 29 -3.68 -12.70 -1.67
C LEU A 29 -2.66 -13.83 -1.87
N LEU A 30 -1.54 -13.54 -2.52
CA LEU A 30 -0.46 -14.50 -2.80
C LEU A 30 0.52 -14.66 -1.63
N GLN A 31 0.30 -13.97 -0.51
CA GLN A 31 1.18 -13.95 0.67
C GLN A 31 2.64 -13.56 0.37
N MET A 32 2.85 -12.66 -0.59
CA MET A 32 4.16 -12.12 -0.94
C MET A 32 4.50 -10.94 -0.02
N VAL A 33 5.03 -11.26 1.17
CA VAL A 33 5.28 -10.28 2.24
C VAL A 33 6.24 -9.18 1.81
N GLU A 34 7.30 -9.50 1.07
CA GLU A 34 8.28 -8.51 0.58
C GLU A 34 7.62 -7.43 -0.28
N ILE A 35 6.72 -7.82 -1.19
CA ILE A 35 5.99 -6.87 -2.04
C ILE A 35 5.00 -6.06 -1.20
N GLN A 36 4.32 -6.69 -0.24
CA GLN A 36 3.42 -5.97 0.66
C GLN A 36 4.15 -4.86 1.42
N GLU A 37 5.34 -5.15 1.94
CA GLU A 37 6.16 -4.17 2.66
C GLU A 37 6.58 -3.02 1.74
N VAL A 38 7.07 -3.32 0.53
CA VAL A 38 7.46 -2.28 -0.44
C VAL A 38 6.27 -1.41 -0.85
N CYS A 39 5.11 -2.01 -1.12
CA CYS A 39 3.88 -1.27 -1.43
C CYS A 39 3.42 -0.41 -0.24
N CYS A 40 3.48 -0.94 0.98
CA CYS A 40 3.14 -0.18 2.18
C CYS A 40 4.09 1.00 2.39
N GLU A 41 5.40 0.81 2.22
CA GLU A 41 6.38 1.91 2.32
C GLU A 41 6.18 2.97 1.24
N PHE A 42 5.84 2.56 0.02
CA PHE A 42 5.48 3.50 -1.05
C PHE A 42 4.26 4.34 -0.67
N LEU A 43 3.18 3.70 -0.20
CA LEU A 43 1.96 4.39 0.21
C LEU A 43 2.16 5.30 1.42
N LYS A 44 3.04 4.94 2.37
CA LYS A 44 3.42 5.81 3.50
C LYS A 44 4.08 7.10 3.01
N ARG A 45 4.94 7.02 1.99
CA ARG A 45 5.65 8.20 1.43
C ARG A 45 4.74 9.11 0.61
N GLN A 46 3.67 8.55 0.04
CA GLN A 46 2.68 9.29 -0.76
C GLN A 46 1.48 9.79 0.05
N LEU A 47 1.53 9.72 1.39
CA LEU A 47 0.46 10.24 2.25
C LEU A 47 0.30 11.76 2.07
N ASP A 48 -0.89 12.16 1.63
CA ASP A 48 -1.30 13.55 1.42
C ASP A 48 -2.69 13.79 2.04
N PRO A 49 -3.01 15.00 2.53
CA PRO A 49 -4.34 15.29 3.06
C PRO A 49 -5.49 14.96 2.10
N SER A 50 -5.27 15.06 0.78
CA SER A 50 -6.25 14.71 -0.25
C SER A 50 -6.49 13.22 -0.43
N ASN A 51 -5.51 12.36 -0.12
CA ASN A 51 -5.56 10.92 -0.40
C ASN A 51 -5.54 10.02 0.85
N CYS A 52 -5.25 10.58 2.04
CA CYS A 52 -5.02 9.80 3.25
C CYS A 52 -6.23 8.98 3.71
N LEU A 53 -7.46 9.45 3.48
CA LEU A 53 -8.68 8.70 3.78
C LEU A 53 -8.80 7.44 2.89
N GLY A 54 -8.43 7.57 1.62
CA GLY A 54 -8.40 6.45 0.68
C GLY A 54 -7.35 5.42 1.07
N ILE A 55 -6.13 5.88 1.38
CA ILE A 55 -5.03 5.00 1.84
C ILE A 55 -5.41 4.29 3.14
N ARG A 56 -6.04 5.00 4.09
CA ARG A 56 -6.53 4.42 5.34
C ARG A 56 -7.55 3.30 5.10
N ALA A 57 -8.59 3.56 4.30
CA ALA A 57 -9.61 2.56 3.98
C ALA A 57 -9.03 1.35 3.23
N PHE A 58 -8.06 1.61 2.35
CA PHE A 58 -7.33 0.57 1.62
C PHE A 58 -6.50 -0.30 2.56
N ALA A 59 -5.76 0.32 3.50
CA ALA A 59 -4.97 -0.39 4.50
C ALA A 59 -5.83 -1.25 5.43
N ASP A 60 -7.01 -0.77 5.81
CA ASP A 60 -7.99 -1.51 6.62
C ASP A 60 -8.50 -2.75 5.87
N THR A 61 -8.88 -2.58 4.60
CA THR A 61 -9.40 -3.65 3.73
C THR A 61 -8.38 -4.79 3.54
N HIS A 62 -7.11 -4.45 3.42
CA HIS A 62 -6.03 -5.42 3.16
C HIS A 62 -5.29 -5.84 4.44
N SER A 63 -5.80 -5.48 5.62
CA SER A 63 -5.19 -5.81 6.93
C SER A 63 -3.73 -5.34 7.09
N CYS A 64 -3.34 -4.28 6.39
CA CYS A 64 -2.01 -3.67 6.48
C CYS A 64 -1.95 -2.76 7.71
N ARG A 65 -1.86 -3.37 8.90
CA ARG A 65 -1.98 -2.69 10.21
C ARG A 65 -1.04 -1.50 10.39
N GLU A 66 0.19 -1.60 9.90
CA GLU A 66 1.17 -0.53 10.05
C GLU A 66 0.85 0.67 9.16
N LEU A 67 0.44 0.42 7.92
CA LEU A 67 -0.02 1.48 7.01
C LEU A 67 -1.29 2.14 7.55
N LEU A 68 -2.23 1.34 8.07
CA LEU A 68 -3.47 1.82 8.69
C LEU A 68 -3.17 2.75 9.86
N ARG A 69 -2.31 2.33 10.80
CA ARG A 69 -1.92 3.14 11.96
C ARG A 69 -1.31 4.48 11.57
N ILE A 70 -0.45 4.50 10.55
CA ILE A 70 0.20 5.73 10.08
C ILE A 70 -0.83 6.63 9.38
N ALA A 71 -1.66 6.07 8.51
CA ALA A 71 -2.72 6.82 7.81
C ALA A 71 -3.76 7.38 8.80
N ASP A 72 -4.13 6.62 9.84
CA ASP A 72 -5.00 7.08 10.93
C ASP A 72 -4.39 8.28 11.67
N LYS A 73 -3.12 8.17 12.08
CA LYS A 73 -2.43 9.25 12.78
C LYS A 73 -2.33 10.51 11.91
N PHE A 74 -2.06 10.34 10.62
CA PHE A 74 -1.99 11.44 9.66
C PHE A 74 -3.36 12.09 9.45
N THR A 75 -4.42 11.28 9.32
CA THR A 75 -5.80 11.76 9.18
C THR A 75 -6.23 12.55 10.41
N GLN A 76 -5.99 12.03 11.62
CA GLN A 76 -6.31 12.74 12.85
C GLN A 76 -5.58 14.09 12.93
N HIS A 77 -4.31 14.15 12.55
CA HIS A 77 -3.54 15.40 12.60
C HIS A 77 -4.04 16.46 11.61
N ASN A 78 -4.47 16.05 10.41
CA ASN A 78 -4.88 16.98 9.35
C ASN A 78 -6.36 17.40 9.44
N PHE A 79 -7.24 16.54 9.98
CA PHE A 79 -8.69 16.80 10.02
C PHE A 79 -9.23 17.21 11.40
N GLN A 80 -8.41 17.24 12.46
CA GLN A 80 -8.80 17.78 13.78
C GLN A 80 -8.63 19.31 13.91
N ARG A 81 -8.76 20.07 12.81
CA ARG A 81 -8.83 21.54 12.83
C ARG A 81 -10.15 22.06 12.30
#